data_AF-A0AAV2AAD8-F1
#
_entry.id   AF-A0AAV2AAD8-F1
#
_cell.length_a   1.000
_cell.length_b   1.000
_cell.length_c   1.000
_cell.angle_alpha   90.00
_cell.angle_beta   90.00
_cell.angle_gamma   90.00
#
_symmetry.space_group_name_H-M   'P 1'
#
loop_
_entity.id
_entity.type
_entity.pdbx_description
1 polymer ?
#
loop_
_entity_poly.entity_id
_entity_poly.type
_entity_poly.pdbx_seq_one_letter_code
_entity_poly.pdbx_strand_id
1 'polypeptide(L)'
;MPCKCSVPACRGNYDEANKVAVFSFPNDENLRAQWLRAIPRKDFNVTKNSKVCEKHFKDGEVLRLSTFYIEKTGETISAPMKRPKLKQNAVLSIFPGCPSYMSSPSTVRESPSKKRQRLEEEQINLAVSESLDSKLGYDKKIMFTNFAELQNCVKGHSFSSFWTIVEKNEYVIFESFF
;
A
#
# COMPACT_ATOMS: atom_id res chain seq x y z
N MET A 1 4.03 -34.38 26.04
CA MET A 1 4.87 -34.25 24.83
C MET A 1 4.92 -32.81 24.39
N PRO A 2 6.11 -32.21 24.16
CA PRO A 2 6.22 -30.87 23.58
C PRO A 2 5.51 -30.83 22.23
N CYS A 3 4.71 -29.78 21.98
CA CYS A 3 4.09 -29.59 20.68
C CYS A 3 5.17 -29.27 19.65
N LYS A 4 5.40 -30.17 18.69
CA LYS A 4 6.39 -30.00 17.63
C LYS A 4 5.97 -28.87 16.67
N CYS A 5 6.95 -28.19 16.09
CA CYS A 5 6.68 -27.15 15.09
C CYS A 5 6.00 -27.76 13.85
N SER A 6 4.97 -27.09 13.34
CA SER A 6 4.16 -27.55 12.20
C SER A 6 4.87 -27.34 10.86
N VAL A 7 5.87 -26.45 10.81
CA VAL A 7 6.65 -26.17 9.60
C VAL A 7 7.53 -27.39 9.26
N PRO A 8 7.46 -27.92 8.02
CA PRO A 8 8.29 -29.03 7.57
C PRO A 8 9.79 -28.76 7.79
N ALA A 9 10.55 -29.82 8.06
CA ALA A 9 12.00 -29.79 8.34
C ALA A 9 12.45 -28.93 9.54
N CYS A 10 11.54 -28.22 10.22
CA CYS A 10 11.90 -27.44 11.41
C CYS A 10 12.11 -28.34 12.62
N ARG A 11 13.33 -28.26 13.20
CA ARG A 11 13.69 -28.91 14.48
C ARG A 11 13.76 -27.93 15.65
N GLY A 12 13.27 -26.70 15.48
CA GLY A 12 13.47 -25.61 16.43
C GLY A 12 12.97 -25.86 17.86
N ASN A 13 11.92 -26.67 18.02
CA ASN A 13 11.31 -26.99 19.33
C ASN A 13 11.36 -28.51 19.65
N TYR A 14 12.40 -29.20 19.16
CA TYR A 14 12.54 -30.65 19.35
C TYR A 14 13.50 -30.99 20.50
N ASP A 15 14.52 -30.15 20.73
CA ASP A 15 15.54 -30.38 21.74
C ASP A 15 15.19 -29.67 23.05
N GLU A 16 15.35 -30.35 24.19
CA GLU A 16 15.05 -29.77 25.52
C GLU A 16 16.00 -28.63 25.91
N ALA A 17 17.20 -28.61 25.33
CA ALA A 17 18.22 -27.59 25.56
C ALA A 17 17.88 -26.24 24.90
N ASN A 18 17.17 -26.25 23.76
CA ASN A 18 16.87 -25.06 22.98
C ASN A 18 15.36 -24.74 23.03
N LYS A 19 14.90 -24.21 24.16
CA LYS A 19 13.49 -23.80 24.31
C LYS A 19 13.21 -22.52 23.52
N VAL A 20 12.64 -22.69 22.33
CA VAL A 20 12.11 -21.59 21.52
C VAL A 20 10.66 -21.28 21.89
N ALA A 21 10.25 -20.03 21.75
CA ALA A 21 8.83 -19.69 21.89
C ALA A 21 8.01 -20.35 20.77
N VAL A 22 6.82 -20.84 21.12
CA VAL A 22 5.88 -21.45 20.18
C VAL A 22 4.52 -20.78 20.26
N PHE A 23 3.90 -20.58 19.11
CA PHE A 23 2.64 -19.87 18.94
C PHE A 23 1.57 -20.78 18.37
N SER A 24 0.33 -20.59 18.83
CA SER A 24 -0.85 -21.22 18.24
C SER A 24 -1.21 -20.53 16.93
N PHE A 25 -1.93 -21.25 16.06
CA PHE A 25 -2.57 -20.62 14.91
C PHE A 25 -3.58 -19.54 15.39
N PRO A 26 -3.69 -18.43 14.64
CA PRO A 26 -4.63 -17.36 14.96
C PRO A 26 -6.08 -17.82 14.82
N ASN A 27 -6.97 -17.20 15.60
CA ASN A 27 -8.41 -17.40 15.47
C ASN A 27 -9.00 -16.68 14.25
N ASP A 28 -8.35 -15.59 13.81
CA ASP A 28 -8.73 -14.88 12.60
C ASP A 28 -8.56 -15.78 11.36
N GLU A 29 -9.65 -15.97 10.61
CA GLU A 29 -9.70 -16.91 9.49
C GLU A 29 -8.77 -16.48 8.35
N ASN A 30 -8.67 -15.18 8.06
CA ASN A 30 -7.83 -14.65 7.00
C ASN A 30 -6.35 -14.84 7.32
N LEU A 31 -5.93 -14.50 8.54
CA LEU A 31 -4.55 -14.67 8.99
C LEU A 31 -4.21 -16.16 9.13
N ARG A 32 -5.15 -16.98 9.58
CA ARG A 32 -4.98 -18.44 9.63
C ARG A 32 -4.81 -19.03 8.22
N ALA A 33 -5.59 -18.58 7.24
CA ALA A 33 -5.44 -18.99 5.85
C ALA A 33 -4.09 -18.57 5.27
N GLN A 34 -3.58 -17.38 5.63
CA GLN A 34 -2.23 -16.94 5.26
C GLN A 34 -1.14 -17.85 5.85
N TRP A 35 -1.26 -18.21 7.12
CA TRP A 35 -0.34 -19.14 7.77
C TRP A 35 -0.37 -20.54 7.13
N LEU A 36 -1.56 -21.05 6.83
CA LEU A 36 -1.74 -22.33 6.13
C LEU A 36 -1.12 -22.31 4.74
N ARG A 37 -1.30 -21.23 3.98
CA ARG A 37 -0.70 -21.06 2.65
C ARG A 37 0.83 -20.99 2.72
N ALA A 38 1.37 -20.37 3.76
CA ALA A 38 2.81 -20.24 3.94
C ALA A 38 3.49 -21.57 4.30
N ILE A 39 2.78 -22.49 4.98
CA ILE A 39 3.34 -23.78 5.37
C ILE A 39 3.23 -24.76 4.18
N PRO A 40 4.37 -25.22 3.61
CA PRO A 40 4.34 -26.07 2.42
C PRO A 40 4.04 -27.53 2.78
N ARG A 41 2.83 -27.79 3.30
CA ARG A 41 2.36 -29.13 3.66
C ARG A 41 1.02 -29.40 3.00
N LYS A 42 0.97 -30.45 2.18
CA LYS A 42 -0.27 -30.91 1.55
C LYS A 42 -1.25 -31.44 2.62
N ASP A 43 -2.52 -31.10 2.48
CA ASP A 43 -3.63 -31.58 3.33
C ASP A 43 -3.44 -31.34 4.83
N PHE A 44 -2.80 -30.21 5.19
CA PHE A 44 -2.52 -29.90 6.59
C PHE A 44 -3.75 -29.38 7.35
N ASN A 45 -4.23 -30.21 8.27
CA ASN A 45 -5.31 -29.84 9.19
C ASN A 45 -4.75 -29.27 10.51
N VAL A 46 -5.05 -28.00 10.77
CA VAL A 46 -4.66 -27.31 12.01
C VAL A 46 -5.51 -27.81 13.18
N THR A 47 -4.84 -28.43 14.14
CA THR A 47 -5.40 -28.88 15.42
C THR A 47 -4.96 -27.96 16.57
N LYS A 48 -5.56 -28.13 17.77
CA LYS A 48 -5.17 -27.37 18.98
C LYS A 48 -3.67 -27.51 19.34
N ASN A 49 -3.07 -28.64 18.95
CA ASN A 49 -1.68 -28.98 19.21
C ASN A 49 -0.74 -28.50 18.09
N SER A 50 -1.28 -27.97 16.99
CA SER A 50 -0.49 -27.40 15.90
C SER A 50 0.10 -26.07 16.35
N LYS A 51 1.44 -26.02 16.44
CA LYS A 51 2.20 -24.83 16.85
C LYS A 51 3.24 -24.45 15.81
N VAL A 52 3.65 -23.19 15.80
CA VAL A 52 4.75 -22.66 14.97
C VAL A 52 5.76 -22.00 15.91
N CYS A 53 7.05 -22.31 15.76
CA CYS A 53 8.09 -21.68 16.58
C CYS A 53 8.51 -20.30 16.06
N GLU A 54 9.04 -19.48 16.96
CA GLU A 54 9.46 -18.10 16.69
C GLU A 54 10.45 -17.93 15.53
N LYS A 55 11.26 -18.95 15.23
CA LYS A 55 12.23 -18.96 14.11
C LYS A 55 11.63 -18.72 12.73
N HIS A 56 10.31 -18.79 12.58
CA HIS A 56 9.60 -18.57 11.32
C HIS A 56 9.05 -17.16 11.15
N PHE A 57 9.15 -16.32 12.18
CA PHE A 57 8.75 -14.92 12.16
C PHE A 57 9.97 -14.03 12.05
N LYS A 58 9.80 -12.82 11.52
CA LYS A 58 10.90 -11.85 11.45
C LYS A 58 11.25 -11.34 12.85
N ASP A 59 12.51 -10.93 13.00
CA ASP A 59 12.93 -10.19 14.18
C ASP A 59 12.08 -8.93 14.32
N GLY A 60 11.54 -8.72 15.52
CA GLY A 60 10.60 -7.63 15.81
C GLY A 60 9.12 -7.96 15.59
N GLU A 61 8.75 -9.11 15.02
CA GLU A 61 7.36 -9.60 15.04
C GLU A 61 7.01 -10.33 16.34
N VAL A 62 8.02 -10.82 17.05
CA VAL A 62 7.89 -11.46 18.35
C VAL A 62 8.07 -10.43 19.47
N LEU A 63 6.96 -10.06 20.09
CA LEU A 63 6.89 -9.14 21.22
C LEU A 63 7.27 -9.86 22.51
N ARG A 64 8.40 -9.44 23.11
CA ARG A 64 8.87 -9.91 24.44
C ARG A 64 8.70 -8.86 25.53
N LEU A 65 8.36 -7.64 25.18
CA LEU A 65 8.12 -6.53 26.10
C LEU A 65 6.65 -6.10 26.01
N SER A 66 6.05 -5.80 27.15
CA SER A 66 4.77 -5.14 27.25
C SER A 66 5.02 -3.67 27.55
N THR A 67 4.55 -2.77 26.67
CA THR A 67 4.64 -1.32 26.85
C THR A 67 3.33 -0.78 27.38
N PHE A 68 3.39 0.08 28.39
CA PHE A 68 2.24 0.81 28.91
C PHE A 68 2.55 2.31 28.90
N TYR A 69 1.66 3.09 28.31
CA TYR A 69 1.79 4.54 28.22
C TYR A 69 1.03 5.19 29.38
N ILE A 70 1.73 6.05 30.14
CA ILE A 70 1.15 6.80 31.25
C ILE A 70 0.87 8.23 30.78
N GLU A 71 -0.39 8.55 30.48
CA GLU A 71 -0.80 9.88 30.00
C GLU A 71 -0.44 11.02 30.96
N LYS A 72 -0.44 10.74 32.27
CA LYS A 72 -0.18 11.74 33.31
C LYS A 72 1.28 12.19 33.41
N THR A 73 2.23 11.33 33.07
CA THR A 73 3.67 11.63 33.14
C THR A 73 4.30 11.75 31.75
N GLY A 74 3.58 11.35 30.69
CA GLY A 74 4.09 11.30 29.32
C GLY A 74 5.12 10.17 29.09
N GLU A 75 5.31 9.29 30.08
CA GLU A 75 6.32 8.23 30.03
C GLU A 75 5.73 6.91 29.51
N THR A 76 6.55 6.17 28.76
CA THR A 76 6.24 4.80 28.37
C THR A 76 7.08 3.84 29.21
N ILE A 77 6.43 3.08 30.08
CA ILE A 77 7.09 2.02 30.85
C ILE A 77 7.06 0.72 30.05
N SER A 78 8.13 -0.05 30.11
CA SER A 78 8.21 -1.37 29.47
C SER A 78 8.59 -2.44 30.49
N ALA A 79 7.94 -3.60 30.39
CA ALA A 79 8.20 -4.74 31.25
C ALA A 79 8.36 -6.02 30.42
N PRO A 80 9.30 -6.92 30.78
CA PRO A 80 9.48 -8.19 30.08
C PRO A 80 8.29 -9.13 30.31
N MET A 81 7.89 -9.83 29.25
CA MET A 81 6.76 -10.76 29.25
C MET A 81 7.22 -12.19 29.54
N LYS A 82 6.54 -12.88 30.46
CA LYS A 82 6.79 -14.32 30.73
C LYS A 82 6.49 -15.21 29.52
N ARG A 83 5.54 -14.81 28.67
CA ARG A 83 5.18 -15.49 27.43
C ARG A 83 5.21 -14.48 26.28
N PRO A 84 6.09 -14.64 25.29
CA PRO A 84 6.11 -13.77 24.12
C PRO A 84 4.76 -13.82 23.38
N LYS A 85 4.44 -12.74 22.67
CA LYS A 85 3.28 -12.65 21.78
C LYS A 85 3.75 -12.29 20.36
N LEU A 86 2.93 -12.58 19.37
CA LEU A 86 3.16 -12.09 18.01
C LEU A 86 2.49 -10.73 17.83
N LYS A 87 3.09 -9.87 17.00
CA LYS A 87 2.43 -8.67 16.48
C LYS A 87 1.12 -9.03 15.79
N GLN A 88 0.19 -8.10 15.79
CA GLN A 88 -1.04 -8.22 15.01
C GLN A 88 -0.67 -8.39 13.53
N ASN A 89 -1.26 -9.40 12.88
CA ASN A 89 -1.02 -9.76 11.48
C ASN A 89 0.39 -10.32 11.15
N ALA A 90 1.18 -10.72 12.13
CA ALA A 90 2.46 -11.40 11.86
C ALA A 90 2.22 -12.70 11.06
N VAL A 91 2.98 -12.89 9.99
CA VAL A 91 2.90 -14.07 9.11
C VAL A 91 4.24 -14.79 9.06
N LEU A 92 4.20 -16.11 8.89
CA LEU A 92 5.43 -16.88 8.69
C LEU A 92 6.10 -16.42 7.40
N SER A 93 7.35 -15.99 7.50
CA SER A 93 8.11 -15.49 6.35
C SER A 93 9.50 -16.14 6.22
N ILE A 94 9.95 -16.88 7.23
CA ILE A 94 11.27 -17.53 7.23
C ILE A 94 11.09 -19.05 7.23
N PHE A 95 11.58 -19.71 6.19
CA PHE A 95 11.54 -21.17 6.02
C PHE A 95 12.96 -21.70 5.79
N PRO A 96 13.79 -21.83 6.85
CA PRO A 96 15.16 -22.26 6.69
C PRO A 96 15.18 -23.73 6.22
N GLY A 97 15.74 -23.98 5.04
CA GLY A 97 15.88 -25.32 4.46
C GLY A 97 14.71 -25.82 3.60
N CYS A 98 13.72 -24.97 3.26
CA CYS A 98 12.77 -25.32 2.20
C CYS A 98 13.36 -24.99 0.82
N PRO A 99 13.39 -25.95 -0.12
CA PRO A 99 13.78 -25.68 -1.50
C PRO A 99 12.94 -24.54 -2.10
N SER A 100 13.54 -23.70 -2.95
CA SER A 100 12.87 -22.53 -3.54
C SER A 100 11.55 -22.87 -4.24
N TYR A 101 11.43 -24.07 -4.81
CA TYR A 101 10.21 -24.54 -5.47
C TYR A 101 9.04 -24.80 -4.49
N MET A 102 9.30 -25.03 -3.20
CA MET A 102 8.26 -25.19 -2.16
C MET A 102 7.89 -23.86 -1.48
N SER A 103 8.80 -22.89 -1.52
CA SER A 103 8.61 -21.55 -0.92
C SER A 103 8.08 -20.53 -1.92
N SER A 104 7.99 -20.90 -3.20
CA SER A 104 7.44 -20.03 -4.23
C SER A 104 5.98 -19.76 -3.88
N PRO A 105 5.58 -18.50 -3.60
CA PRO A 105 4.16 -18.20 -3.48
C PRO A 105 3.54 -18.67 -4.77
N SER A 106 2.63 -19.65 -4.68
CA SER A 106 1.83 -20.08 -5.81
C SER A 106 1.25 -18.81 -6.39
N THR A 107 1.74 -18.38 -7.56
CA THR A 107 1.31 -17.12 -8.18
C THR A 107 -0.18 -17.27 -8.35
N VAL A 108 -0.96 -16.58 -7.51
CA VAL A 108 -2.40 -16.60 -7.61
C VAL A 108 -2.67 -15.88 -8.91
N ARG A 109 -2.89 -16.66 -9.97
CA ARG A 109 -3.22 -16.13 -11.28
C ARG A 109 -4.48 -15.30 -11.07
N GLU A 110 -4.39 -14.02 -11.41
CA GLU A 110 -5.54 -13.12 -11.41
C GLU A 110 -6.66 -13.77 -12.23
N SER A 111 -7.88 -13.79 -11.69
CA SER A 111 -9.00 -14.35 -12.43
C SER A 111 -9.24 -13.52 -13.71
N PRO A 112 -9.68 -14.14 -14.81
CA PRO A 112 -9.94 -13.41 -16.05
C PRO A 112 -10.86 -12.19 -15.87
N SER A 113 -11.83 -12.28 -14.94
CA SER A 113 -12.75 -11.19 -14.62
C SER A 113 -12.06 -9.99 -13.96
N LYS A 114 -11.20 -10.22 -12.96
CA LYS A 114 -10.48 -9.13 -12.28
C LYS A 114 -9.49 -8.44 -13.22
N LYS A 115 -8.79 -9.23 -14.04
CA LYS A 115 -7.90 -8.70 -15.07
C LYS A 115 -8.65 -7.80 -16.06
N ARG A 116 -9.85 -8.19 -16.49
CA ARG A 116 -10.68 -7.39 -17.39
C ARG A 116 -11.10 -6.05 -16.75
N GLN A 117 -11.61 -6.09 -15.52
CA GLN A 117 -12.02 -4.87 -14.79
C GLN A 117 -10.86 -3.88 -14.66
N ARG A 118 -9.67 -4.35 -14.28
CA ARG A 118 -8.50 -3.48 -14.15
C ARG A 118 -8.12 -2.81 -15.47
N LEU A 119 -8.17 -3.55 -16.58
CA LEU A 119 -7.87 -2.99 -17.91
C LEU A 119 -8.93 -1.97 -18.36
N GLU A 120 -10.20 -2.22 -18.07
CA GLU A 120 -11.29 -1.27 -18.33
C GLU A 120 -11.12 0.02 -17.51
N GLU A 121 -10.79 -0.10 -16.22
CA GLU A 121 -10.49 1.05 -15.35
C GLU A 121 -9.27 1.85 -15.83
N GLU A 122 -8.19 1.16 -16.24
CA GLU A 122 -7.00 1.81 -16.82
C GLU A 122 -7.35 2.61 -18.08
N GLN A 123 -8.20 2.05 -18.96
CA GLN A 123 -8.65 2.75 -20.17
C GLN A 123 -9.54 3.97 -19.85
N ILE A 124 -10.45 3.85 -18.89
CA ILE A 124 -11.30 4.97 -18.46
C ILE A 124 -10.44 6.10 -17.89
N ASN A 125 -9.48 5.77 -17.02
CA ASN A 125 -8.59 6.76 -16.41
C ASN A 125 -7.74 7.48 -17.47
N LEU A 126 -7.23 6.75 -18.46
CA LEU A 126 -6.50 7.34 -19.58
C LEU A 126 -7.38 8.33 -20.35
N ALA A 127 -8.59 7.92 -20.75
CA ALA A 127 -9.51 8.79 -21.49
C ALA A 127 -9.89 10.06 -20.69
N VAL A 128 -10.09 9.94 -19.37
CA VAL A 128 -10.35 11.10 -18.50
C VAL A 128 -9.16 12.04 -18.48
N SER A 129 -7.93 11.52 -18.34
CA SER A 129 -6.71 12.35 -18.35
C SER A 129 -6.53 13.10 -19.68
N GLU A 130 -6.68 12.42 -20.82
CA GLU A 130 -6.58 13.04 -22.14
C GLU A 130 -7.66 14.12 -22.35
N SER A 131 -8.88 13.88 -21.87
CA SER A 131 -9.95 14.87 -21.95
C SER A 131 -9.65 16.12 -21.11
N LEU A 132 -9.07 15.95 -19.91
CA LEU A 132 -8.69 17.07 -19.06
C LEU A 132 -7.55 17.88 -19.69
N ASP A 133 -6.54 17.22 -20.26
CA ASP A 133 -5.43 17.86 -20.93
C ASP A 133 -5.90 18.64 -22.17
N SER A 134 -6.80 18.05 -22.97
CA SER A 134 -7.40 18.74 -24.11
C SER A 134 -8.19 19.97 -23.68
N LYS A 135 -8.97 19.87 -22.60
CA LYS A 135 -9.72 21.02 -22.06
C LYS A 135 -8.77 22.12 -21.58
N LEU A 136 -7.74 21.76 -20.83
CA LEU A 136 -6.76 22.70 -20.32
C LEU A 136 -5.98 23.38 -21.45
N GLY A 137 -5.68 22.66 -22.53
CA GLY A 137 -5.10 23.22 -23.75
C GLY A 137 -6.03 24.21 -24.46
N TYR A 138 -7.32 23.89 -24.55
CA TYR A 138 -8.33 24.80 -25.09
C TYR A 138 -8.47 26.07 -24.23
N ASP A 139 -8.65 25.92 -22.92
CA ASP A 139 -8.83 27.02 -21.98
C ASP A 139 -7.64 28.00 -22.03
N LYS A 140 -6.41 27.49 -22.09
CA LYS A 140 -5.19 28.31 -22.27
C LYS A 140 -5.16 29.10 -23.58
N LYS A 141 -5.83 28.64 -24.63
CA LYS A 141 -5.84 29.30 -25.94
C LYS A 141 -6.88 30.41 -26.03
N ILE A 142 -7.99 30.27 -25.31
CA ILE A 142 -9.16 31.15 -25.44
C ILE A 142 -9.38 32.07 -24.24
N MET A 143 -8.77 31.78 -23.09
CA MET A 143 -8.95 32.56 -21.86
C MET A 143 -7.65 33.22 -21.44
N PHE A 144 -7.77 34.43 -20.88
CA PHE A 144 -6.70 35.09 -20.14
C PHE A 144 -6.89 34.82 -18.65
N THR A 145 -5.80 34.55 -17.94
CA THR A 145 -5.83 34.30 -16.49
C THR A 145 -5.88 35.59 -15.68
N ASN A 146 -5.40 36.69 -16.24
CA ASN A 146 -5.37 38.01 -15.60
C ASN A 146 -5.36 39.15 -16.64
N PHE A 147 -5.61 40.37 -16.16
CA PHE A 147 -5.69 41.55 -17.02
C PHE A 147 -4.36 41.93 -17.69
N ALA A 148 -3.22 41.67 -17.03
CA ALA A 148 -1.90 41.96 -17.61
C ALA A 148 -1.60 41.04 -18.81
N GLU A 149 -2.06 39.79 -18.77
CA GLU A 149 -1.96 38.85 -19.88
C GLU A 149 -2.76 39.33 -21.10
N LEU A 150 -3.99 39.79 -20.88
CA LEU A 150 -4.80 40.43 -21.92
C LEU A 150 -4.07 41.64 -22.53
N GLN A 151 -3.57 42.56 -21.69
CA GLN A 151 -2.85 43.75 -22.16
C GLN A 151 -1.62 43.41 -23.00
N ASN A 152 -0.84 42.39 -22.61
CA ASN A 152 0.33 41.94 -23.36
C ASN A 152 -0.06 41.36 -24.73
N CYS A 153 -1.13 40.57 -24.78
CA CYS A 153 -1.64 40.02 -26.04
C CYS A 153 -2.16 41.12 -26.98
N VAL A 154 -2.86 42.13 -26.45
CA VAL A 154 -3.30 43.29 -27.22
C VAL A 154 -2.10 44.08 -27.76
N LYS A 155 -1.07 44.35 -26.94
CA LYS A 155 0.15 45.05 -27.41
C LYS A 155 0.93 44.30 -28.47
N GLY A 156 0.95 42.97 -28.39
CA GLY A 156 1.65 42.11 -29.35
C GLY A 156 0.90 41.88 -30.67
N HIS A 157 -0.37 42.32 -30.77
CA HIS A 157 -1.21 42.10 -31.94
C HIS A 157 -1.37 43.39 -32.74
N SER A 158 -1.16 43.32 -34.07
CA SER A 158 -1.49 44.41 -34.97
C SER A 158 -2.97 44.32 -35.36
N PHE A 159 -3.76 45.33 -35.00
CA PHE A 159 -5.18 45.37 -35.31
C PHE A 159 -5.42 46.06 -36.66
N SER A 160 -6.52 45.70 -37.31
CA SER A 160 -7.01 46.41 -38.50
C SER A 160 -7.24 47.88 -38.17
N SER A 161 -7.03 48.78 -39.15
CA SER A 161 -7.31 50.21 -39.03
C SER A 161 -8.78 50.52 -38.74
N PHE A 162 -9.67 49.54 -38.85
CA PHE A 162 -11.07 49.61 -38.43
C PHE A 162 -11.24 49.78 -36.91
N TRP A 163 -10.27 49.30 -36.11
CA TRP A 163 -10.33 49.32 -34.66
C TRP A 163 -9.41 50.38 -34.06
N THR A 164 -9.95 51.22 -33.19
CA THR A 164 -9.22 52.09 -32.28
C THR A 164 -9.19 51.44 -30.90
N ILE A 165 -8.00 51.26 -30.33
CA ILE A 165 -7.83 50.60 -29.03
C ILE A 165 -7.32 51.60 -28.02
N VAL A 166 -8.06 51.77 -26.93
CA VAL A 166 -7.69 52.63 -25.80
C VAL A 166 -7.37 51.75 -24.60
N GLU A 167 -6.09 51.76 -24.20
CA GLU A 167 -5.62 51.03 -23.02
C GLU A 167 -5.49 52.00 -21.83
N LYS A 168 -6.15 51.67 -20.72
CA LYS A 168 -6.00 52.33 -19.41
C LYS A 168 -5.64 51.27 -18.36
N ASN A 169 -5.23 51.73 -17.17
CA ASN A 169 -4.77 50.83 -16.10
C ASN A 169 -5.82 49.80 -15.65
N GLU A 170 -7.11 50.07 -15.84
CA GLU A 170 -8.20 49.20 -15.36
C GLU A 170 -9.09 48.63 -16.47
N TYR A 171 -8.96 49.11 -17.72
CA TYR A 171 -9.81 48.66 -18.82
C TYR A 171 -9.14 48.82 -20.19
N VAL A 172 -9.59 48.01 -21.15
CA VAL A 172 -9.24 48.12 -22.56
C VAL A 172 -10.53 48.31 -23.34
N ILE A 173 -10.59 49.38 -24.14
CA ILE A 173 -11.75 49.70 -24.98
C ILE A 173 -11.38 49.47 -26.44
N PHE A 174 -12.28 48.80 -27.17
CA PHE A 174 -12.21 48.63 -28.62
C PHE A 174 -13.34 49.46 -29.25
N GLU A 175 -12.99 50.56 -29.90
CA GLU A 175 -13.92 51.42 -30.63
C GLU A 175 -13.76 51.18 -32.13
N SER A 176 -14.88 51.16 -32.86
CA SER A 176 -14.87 51.18 -34.32
C SER A 176 -15.68 52.38 -34.78
N PHE A 177 -15.07 53.22 -35.62
CA PHE A 177 -15.77 54.35 -36.23
C PHE A 177 -16.21 53.92 -37.64
N PHE A 178 -17.53 53.93 -37.87
CA PHE A 178 -18.11 53.82 -39.21
C PHE A 178 -17.98 55.14 -39.96
#